data_AF-A0A2A5FRG1-F1
#
_entry.id   AF-A0A2A5FRG1-F1
#
_cell.length_a   1.000
_cell.length_b   1.000
_cell.length_c   1.000
_cell.angle_alpha   90.00
_cell.angle_beta   90.00
_cell.angle_gamma   90.00
#
_symmetry.space_group_name_H-M   'P 1'
#
loop_
_entity.id
_entity.type
_entity.pdbx_description
1 polymer ?
#
loop_
_entity_poly.entity_id
_entity_poly.type
_entity_poly.pdbx_seq_one_letter_code
_entity_poly.pdbx_strand_id
1 'polypeptide(L)'
;MKRNTPWTEKEIQAAVTAYFELLNSQQKFEPTNKSAIYRKLSSIHTARSTKAFELKFQNISAVLYEEKLPYADGLRPMGNYQAALKIAVLDYLKRTKLKEQPTIDILVDKLKRLHYRDFLPVHGKGTGRYGLSLEHYLSIPQNSSKEADFMGIELKTKHGKSLQTLFSRVPSRYLACKDKNQMLDKFGYFDKKRERQALYTSFNNTSDSLGFYLSAQKEKIVVNKKKIKVLEYDDGVLADALLSKHNETAYVSVSTQRLKNGKTGCRFDQLLYCKTPSLFRFMHMAKDGNVYLDFTLSEKEGRVKDHGFLWRVPQDAIGDLYLSTQLIDLH
;
A
#
# COMPACT_ATOMS: atom_id res chain seq x y z
N MET A 1 -14.03 -34.86 -19.45
CA MET A 1 -14.35 -34.73 -18.01
C MET A 1 -15.43 -33.67 -17.82
N LYS A 2 -16.56 -34.02 -17.20
CA LYS A 2 -17.67 -33.07 -16.94
C LYS A 2 -17.15 -31.90 -16.10
N ARG A 3 -17.23 -30.69 -16.64
CA ARG A 3 -16.64 -29.46 -16.06
C ARG A 3 -17.29 -28.96 -14.76
N ASN A 4 -18.24 -29.66 -14.14
CA ASN A 4 -19.05 -29.12 -13.03
C ASN A 4 -19.64 -30.18 -12.08
N THR A 5 -18.86 -31.17 -11.62
CA THR A 5 -19.33 -31.97 -10.47
C THR A 5 -19.26 -31.13 -9.19
N PRO A 6 -20.35 -30.99 -8.41
CA PRO A 6 -20.32 -30.27 -7.13
C PRO A 6 -19.26 -30.85 -6.19
N TRP A 7 -18.56 -30.00 -5.43
CA TRP A 7 -17.63 -30.44 -4.39
C TRP A 7 -18.38 -31.16 -3.28
N THR A 8 -17.97 -32.38 -2.98
CA THR A 8 -18.50 -33.16 -1.86
C THR A 8 -17.94 -32.65 -0.53
N GLU A 9 -18.65 -32.90 0.57
CA GLU A 9 -18.18 -32.55 1.91
C GLU A 9 -16.79 -33.14 2.22
N LYS A 10 -16.56 -34.40 1.85
CA LYS A 10 -15.27 -35.08 2.04
C LYS A 10 -14.13 -34.37 1.30
N GLU A 11 -14.36 -33.93 0.06
CA GLU A 11 -13.35 -33.17 -0.72
C GLU A 11 -13.08 -31.80 -0.09
N ILE A 12 -14.13 -31.12 0.41
CA ILE A 12 -14.00 -29.82 1.06
C ILE A 12 -13.19 -29.96 2.36
N GLN A 13 -13.52 -30.92 3.22
CA GLN A 13 -12.83 -31.14 4.48
C GLN A 13 -11.35 -31.52 4.28
N ALA A 14 -11.05 -32.33 3.27
CA ALA A 14 -9.67 -32.66 2.91
C ALA A 14 -8.88 -31.43 2.46
N ALA A 15 -9.50 -30.55 1.65
CA ALA A 15 -8.87 -29.31 1.22
C ALA A 15 -8.64 -28.33 2.38
N VAL A 16 -9.63 -28.18 3.27
CA VAL A 16 -9.54 -27.32 4.46
C VAL A 16 -8.43 -27.80 5.40
N THR A 17 -8.39 -29.09 5.72
CA THR A 17 -7.36 -29.66 6.60
C THR A 17 -5.96 -29.44 6.03
N ALA A 18 -5.74 -29.80 4.77
CA ALA A 18 -4.45 -29.63 4.11
C ALA A 18 -4.03 -28.15 3.95
N TYR A 19 -5.00 -27.23 3.84
CA TYR A 19 -4.74 -25.79 3.83
C TYR A 19 -4.19 -25.32 5.18
N PHE A 20 -4.80 -25.73 6.29
CA PHE A 20 -4.36 -25.32 7.61
C PHE A 20 -3.04 -25.98 8.02
N GLU A 21 -2.77 -27.21 7.57
CA GLU A 21 -1.43 -27.82 7.68
C GLU A 21 -0.37 -26.97 6.97
N LEU A 22 -0.66 -26.53 5.74
CA LEU A 22 0.21 -25.63 4.98
C LEU A 22 0.44 -24.31 5.71
N LEU A 23 -0.63 -23.68 6.22
CA LEU A 23 -0.55 -22.41 6.94
C LEU A 23 0.31 -22.53 8.20
N ASN A 24 0.09 -23.58 8.99
CA ASN A 24 0.85 -23.86 10.21
C ASN A 24 2.34 -24.10 9.91
N SER A 25 2.67 -24.89 8.89
CA SER A 25 4.07 -25.08 8.47
C SER A 25 4.71 -23.76 8.03
N GLN A 26 3.99 -22.91 7.28
CA GLN A 26 4.50 -21.59 6.91
C GLN A 26 4.75 -20.70 8.14
N GLN A 27 3.83 -20.66 9.10
CA GLN A 27 3.98 -19.90 10.34
C GLN A 27 5.17 -20.36 11.19
N LYS A 28 5.55 -21.63 11.09
CA LYS A 28 6.76 -22.20 11.71
C LYS A 28 8.02 -22.05 10.87
N PHE A 29 7.97 -21.32 9.75
CA PHE A 29 9.07 -21.17 8.79
C PHE A 29 9.56 -22.50 8.19
N GLU A 30 8.72 -23.53 8.20
CA GLU A 30 9.02 -24.83 7.61
C GLU A 30 8.93 -24.75 6.07
N PRO A 31 9.79 -25.47 5.33
CA PRO A 31 9.70 -25.55 3.88
C PRO A 31 8.35 -26.15 3.43
N THR A 32 7.68 -25.49 2.48
CA THR A 32 6.37 -25.94 1.96
C THR A 32 6.39 -26.12 0.45
N ASN A 33 5.71 -27.16 -0.03
CA ASN A 33 5.54 -27.44 -1.47
C ASN A 33 4.06 -27.62 -1.82
N LYS A 34 3.40 -26.49 -2.15
CA LYS A 34 1.99 -26.45 -2.53
C LYS A 34 1.64 -27.41 -3.66
N SER A 35 2.50 -27.49 -4.70
CA SER A 35 2.28 -28.39 -5.82
C SER A 35 2.30 -29.87 -5.42
N ALA A 36 3.11 -30.25 -4.43
CA ALA A 36 3.10 -31.61 -3.88
C ALA A 36 1.81 -31.91 -3.10
N ILE A 37 1.33 -30.95 -2.30
CA ILE A 37 0.04 -31.06 -1.58
C ILE A 37 -1.11 -31.26 -2.59
N TYR A 38 -1.16 -30.46 -3.65
CA TYR A 38 -2.21 -30.59 -4.67
C TYR A 38 -2.17 -31.93 -5.40
N ARG A 39 -0.97 -32.45 -5.71
CA ARG A 39 -0.81 -33.79 -6.32
C ARG A 39 -1.31 -34.89 -5.38
N LYS A 40 -0.96 -34.83 -4.09
CA LYS A 40 -1.43 -35.77 -3.07
C LYS A 40 -2.95 -35.76 -2.98
N LEU A 41 -3.56 -34.58 -2.83
CA LEU A 41 -5.02 -34.44 -2.76
C LEU A 41 -5.72 -34.94 -4.04
N SER A 42 -5.18 -34.61 -5.21
CA SER A 42 -5.72 -35.06 -6.51
C SER A 42 -5.61 -36.58 -6.71
N SER A 43 -4.59 -37.23 -6.15
CA SER A 43 -4.46 -38.70 -6.20
C SER A 43 -5.52 -39.41 -5.34
N ILE A 44 -5.96 -38.80 -4.25
CA ILE A 44 -6.99 -39.34 -3.35
C ILE A 44 -8.40 -38.99 -3.87
N HIS A 45 -8.57 -37.78 -4.39
CA HIS A 45 -9.83 -37.25 -4.92
C HIS A 45 -9.73 -37.09 -6.43
N THR A 46 -9.77 -38.23 -7.14
CA THR A 46 -9.50 -38.33 -8.59
C THR A 46 -10.47 -37.54 -9.47
N ALA A 47 -11.64 -37.14 -8.94
CA ALA A 47 -12.57 -36.23 -9.59
C ALA A 47 -12.05 -34.77 -9.69
N ARG A 48 -10.98 -34.42 -8.97
CA ARG A 48 -10.41 -33.07 -8.90
C ARG A 48 -8.97 -33.07 -9.40
N SER A 49 -8.66 -32.10 -10.26
CA SER A 49 -7.29 -31.85 -10.71
C SER A 49 -6.50 -31.09 -9.66
N THR A 50 -5.16 -31.07 -9.81
CA THR A 50 -4.27 -30.23 -9.02
C THR A 50 -4.66 -28.74 -9.10
N LYS A 51 -5.06 -28.27 -10.29
CA LYS A 51 -5.51 -26.89 -10.49
C LYS A 51 -6.82 -26.60 -9.74
N ALA A 52 -7.72 -27.58 -9.64
CA ALA A 52 -8.95 -27.43 -8.88
C ALA A 52 -8.67 -27.25 -7.38
N PHE A 53 -7.67 -27.97 -6.83
CA PHE A 53 -7.23 -27.76 -5.45
C PHE A 53 -6.52 -26.43 -5.23
N GLU A 54 -5.70 -25.96 -6.16
CA GLU A 54 -5.11 -24.62 -6.08
C GLU A 54 -6.19 -23.53 -5.98
N LEU A 55 -7.21 -23.58 -6.85
CA LEU A 55 -8.35 -22.65 -6.80
C LEU A 55 -9.13 -22.78 -5.49
N LYS A 56 -9.31 -24.01 -4.99
CA LYS A 56 -9.97 -24.23 -3.70
C LYS A 56 -9.19 -23.62 -2.53
N PHE A 57 -7.87 -23.70 -2.54
CA PHE A 57 -7.00 -23.07 -1.53
C PHE A 57 -7.04 -21.53 -1.61
N GLN A 58 -7.13 -20.97 -2.82
CA GLN A 58 -7.36 -19.53 -3.01
C GLN A 58 -8.75 -19.10 -2.51
N ASN A 59 -9.77 -19.95 -2.66
CA ASN A 59 -11.08 -19.73 -2.08
C ASN A 59 -11.07 -19.76 -0.54
N ILE A 60 -10.33 -20.71 0.07
CA ILE A 60 -10.15 -20.73 1.53
C ILE A 60 -9.46 -19.43 2.00
N SER A 61 -8.46 -18.96 1.25
CA SER A 61 -7.79 -17.68 1.54
C SER A 61 -8.74 -16.48 1.42
N ALA A 62 -9.76 -16.53 0.55
CA ALA A 62 -10.83 -15.52 0.48
C ALA A 62 -11.68 -15.49 1.73
N VAL A 63 -12.14 -16.66 2.20
CA VAL A 63 -12.89 -16.75 3.45
C VAL A 63 -12.05 -16.14 4.59
N LEU A 64 -10.78 -16.53 4.72
CA LEU A 64 -9.90 -16.01 5.79
C LEU A 64 -9.63 -14.51 5.64
N TYR A 65 -9.46 -14.02 4.42
CA TYR A 65 -9.24 -12.59 4.17
C TYR A 65 -10.45 -11.74 4.56
N GLU A 66 -11.66 -12.19 4.21
CA GLU A 66 -12.92 -11.53 4.55
C GLU A 66 -13.17 -11.49 6.07
N GLU A 67 -12.79 -12.56 6.77
CA GLU A 67 -12.89 -12.67 8.24
C GLU A 67 -11.69 -12.02 8.97
N LYS A 68 -10.76 -11.36 8.24
CA LYS A 68 -9.54 -10.73 8.79
C LYS A 68 -8.65 -11.68 9.59
N LEU A 69 -8.49 -12.90 9.10
CA LEU A 69 -7.69 -13.97 9.72
C LEU A 69 -6.40 -14.27 8.93
N PRO A 70 -5.40 -14.89 9.59
CA PRO A 70 -4.19 -15.34 8.90
C PRO A 70 -4.49 -16.28 7.72
N TYR A 71 -3.83 -16.04 6.59
CA TYR A 71 -3.96 -16.85 5.38
C TYR A 71 -2.58 -17.19 4.79
N ALA A 72 -2.51 -18.29 4.05
CA ALA A 72 -1.27 -18.85 3.53
C ALA A 72 -0.61 -17.96 2.45
N ASP A 73 0.72 -17.99 2.39
CA ASP A 73 1.52 -17.19 1.46
C ASP A 73 1.50 -17.77 0.03
N GLY A 74 1.49 -16.86 -0.96
CA GLY A 74 1.41 -17.19 -2.38
C GLY A 74 0.08 -17.84 -2.77
N LEU A 75 -0.96 -17.63 -1.97
CA LEU A 75 -2.34 -18.07 -2.21
C LEU A 75 -3.23 -16.83 -2.18
N ARG A 76 -3.26 -16.12 -3.31
CA ARG A 76 -4.08 -14.91 -3.45
C ARG A 76 -5.56 -15.26 -3.18
N PRO A 77 -6.24 -14.53 -2.30
CA PRO A 77 -7.67 -14.71 -2.05
C PRO A 77 -8.51 -14.56 -3.34
N MET A 78 -9.41 -15.52 -3.59
CA MET A 78 -10.34 -15.52 -4.73
C MET A 78 -11.78 -15.77 -4.26
N GLY A 79 -12.63 -14.74 -4.29
CA GLY A 79 -13.97 -14.74 -3.65
C GLY A 79 -15.08 -15.54 -4.35
N ASN A 80 -14.81 -16.16 -5.51
CA ASN A 80 -15.81 -17.01 -6.17
C ASN A 80 -15.83 -18.41 -5.54
N TYR A 81 -16.54 -18.57 -4.42
CA TYR A 81 -16.63 -19.83 -3.68
C TYR A 81 -18.05 -20.17 -3.21
N GLN A 82 -18.29 -21.45 -2.94
CA GLN A 82 -19.59 -21.97 -2.50
C GLN A 82 -19.81 -21.70 -1.00
N ALA A 83 -21.04 -21.39 -0.58
CA ALA A 83 -21.37 -21.16 0.84
C ALA A 83 -20.92 -22.31 1.76
N ALA A 84 -21.03 -23.57 1.29
CA ALA A 84 -20.58 -24.74 2.04
C ALA A 84 -19.08 -24.70 2.40
N LEU A 85 -18.23 -24.09 1.57
CA LEU A 85 -16.80 -23.93 1.88
C LEU A 85 -16.59 -22.99 3.06
N LYS A 86 -17.30 -21.85 3.09
CA LYS A 86 -17.21 -20.89 4.20
C LYS A 86 -17.60 -21.55 5.52
N ILE A 87 -18.71 -22.29 5.54
CA ILE A 87 -19.15 -23.03 6.73
C ILE A 87 -18.09 -24.03 7.19
N ALA A 88 -17.50 -24.82 6.26
CA ALA A 88 -16.48 -25.79 6.61
C ALA A 88 -15.20 -25.13 7.19
N VAL A 89 -14.78 -23.99 6.65
CA VAL A 89 -13.64 -23.22 7.17
C VAL A 89 -13.93 -22.69 8.57
N LEU A 90 -15.08 -22.07 8.79
CA LEU A 90 -15.47 -21.51 10.10
C LEU A 90 -15.64 -22.61 11.16
N ASP A 91 -16.22 -23.76 10.79
CA ASP A 91 -16.33 -24.92 11.69
C ASP A 91 -14.95 -25.48 12.07
N TYR A 92 -14.03 -25.58 11.11
CA TYR A 92 -12.64 -25.97 11.38
C TYR A 92 -11.95 -25.01 12.37
N LEU A 93 -12.10 -23.69 12.17
CA LEU A 93 -11.54 -22.66 13.05
C LEU A 93 -12.11 -22.76 14.47
N LYS A 94 -13.42 -22.97 14.60
CA LYS A 94 -14.09 -23.14 15.89
C LYS A 94 -13.57 -24.36 16.66
N ARG A 95 -13.37 -25.51 15.98
CA ARG A 95 -12.85 -26.74 16.59
C ARG A 95 -11.39 -26.61 17.01
N THR A 96 -10.58 -25.93 16.21
CA THR A 96 -9.14 -25.75 16.46
C THR A 96 -8.83 -24.58 17.39
N LYS A 97 -9.84 -23.80 17.79
CA LYS A 97 -9.71 -22.62 18.67
C LYS A 97 -8.65 -21.65 18.17
N LEU A 98 -8.64 -21.38 16.86
CA LEU A 98 -7.73 -20.38 16.30
C LEU A 98 -8.01 -19.03 17.00
N LYS A 99 -6.98 -18.44 17.62
CA LYS A 99 -7.13 -17.16 18.30
C LYS A 99 -7.24 -16.06 17.26
N GLU A 100 -8.21 -15.18 17.44
CA GLU A 100 -8.21 -13.89 16.75
C GLU A 100 -6.91 -13.15 17.11
N GLN A 101 -6.27 -12.56 16.11
CA GLN A 101 -5.09 -11.73 16.29
C GLN A 101 -5.29 -10.40 15.56
N PRO A 102 -4.78 -9.28 16.09
CA PRO A 102 -4.80 -7.99 15.41
C PRO A 102 -4.29 -8.08 13.96
N THR A 103 -4.90 -7.35 13.04
CA THR A 103 -4.49 -7.31 11.63
C THR A 103 -3.02 -7.00 11.45
N ILE A 104 -2.48 -6.09 12.28
CA ILE A 104 -1.06 -5.72 12.25
C ILE A 104 -0.16 -6.92 12.55
N ASP A 105 -0.54 -7.81 13.46
CA ASP A 105 0.25 -9.01 13.78
C ASP A 105 0.24 -9.99 12.60
N ILE A 106 -0.89 -10.12 11.90
CA ILE A 106 -0.98 -10.92 10.66
C ILE A 106 -0.01 -10.38 9.60
N LEU A 107 0.02 -9.05 9.43
CA LEU A 107 0.91 -8.38 8.49
C LEU A 107 2.38 -8.58 8.87
N VAL A 108 2.73 -8.38 10.14
CA VAL A 108 4.08 -8.56 10.67
C VAL A 108 4.54 -10.00 10.50
N ASP A 109 3.71 -10.99 10.84
CA ASP A 109 4.04 -12.40 10.65
C ASP A 109 4.31 -12.73 9.18
N LYS A 110 3.50 -12.21 8.26
CA LYS A 110 3.74 -12.34 6.82
C LYS A 110 5.06 -11.73 6.41
N LEU A 111 5.34 -10.51 6.85
CA LEU A 111 6.57 -9.78 6.54
C LEU A 111 7.81 -10.47 7.08
N LYS A 112 7.77 -11.01 8.30
CA LYS A 112 8.85 -11.83 8.87
C LYS A 112 9.12 -13.08 8.04
N ARG A 113 8.06 -13.76 7.57
CA ARG A 113 8.23 -14.89 6.63
C ARG A 113 8.83 -14.48 5.29
N LEU A 114 8.57 -13.26 4.81
CA LEU A 114 9.23 -12.72 3.62
C LEU A 114 10.70 -12.38 3.91
N HIS A 115 10.99 -11.78 5.06
CA HIS A 115 12.34 -11.47 5.51
C HIS A 115 13.21 -12.74 5.63
N TYR A 116 12.67 -13.81 6.22
CA TYR A 116 13.34 -15.11 6.34
C TYR A 116 13.71 -15.75 4.99
N ARG A 117 12.99 -15.40 3.91
CA ARG A 117 13.34 -15.82 2.53
C ARG A 117 14.45 -14.96 1.92
N ASP A 118 15.01 -14.05 2.71
CA ASP A 118 16.04 -13.09 2.35
C ASP A 118 15.62 -12.21 1.16
N PHE A 119 16.51 -11.93 0.21
CA PHE A 119 16.19 -11.07 -0.92
C PHE A 119 15.35 -11.78 -1.98
N LEU A 120 14.16 -11.25 -2.20
CA LEU A 120 13.17 -11.72 -3.16
C LEU A 120 13.31 -10.97 -4.50
N PRO A 121 13.09 -11.63 -5.65
CA PRO A 121 13.06 -10.94 -6.94
C PRO A 121 12.05 -9.79 -6.99
N VAL A 122 12.46 -8.64 -7.52
CA VAL A 122 11.55 -7.49 -7.72
C VAL A 122 10.56 -7.78 -8.85
N HIS A 123 9.28 -7.49 -8.61
CA HIS A 123 8.19 -7.54 -9.57
C HIS A 123 7.81 -6.13 -10.05
N GLY A 124 7.54 -5.98 -11.34
CA GLY A 124 7.15 -4.71 -11.95
C GLY A 124 8.32 -3.84 -12.41
N LYS A 125 7.99 -2.65 -12.94
CA LYS A 125 8.94 -1.65 -13.47
C LYS A 125 8.63 -0.28 -12.88
N GLY A 126 9.55 0.67 -13.06
CA GLY A 126 9.37 2.06 -12.61
C GLY A 126 9.65 2.28 -11.13
N THR A 127 9.17 3.41 -10.61
CA THR A 127 9.40 3.87 -9.22
C THR A 127 8.55 3.11 -8.20
N GLY A 128 7.35 2.64 -8.57
CA GLY A 128 6.44 1.89 -7.69
C GLY A 128 6.73 0.39 -7.56
N ARG A 129 7.80 -0.12 -8.18
CA ARG A 129 8.09 -1.56 -8.27
C ARG A 129 8.22 -2.27 -6.91
N TYR A 130 8.70 -1.59 -5.87
CA TYR A 130 8.84 -2.21 -4.54
C TYR A 130 7.48 -2.38 -3.85
N GLY A 131 6.55 -1.43 -4.02
CA GLY A 131 5.16 -1.59 -3.57
C GLY A 131 4.47 -2.75 -4.27
N LEU A 132 4.60 -2.82 -5.61
CA LEU A 132 4.06 -3.95 -6.39
C LEU A 132 4.67 -5.30 -5.98
N SER A 133 5.95 -5.32 -5.62
CA SER A 133 6.61 -6.53 -5.11
C SER A 133 6.06 -6.92 -3.74
N LEU A 134 5.89 -5.97 -2.83
CA LEU A 134 5.32 -6.20 -1.50
C LEU A 134 3.91 -6.79 -1.60
N GLU A 135 3.03 -6.16 -2.37
CA GLU A 135 1.66 -6.63 -2.59
C GLU A 135 1.62 -8.04 -3.20
N HIS A 136 2.50 -8.29 -4.18
CA HIS A 136 2.63 -9.60 -4.80
C HIS A 136 2.96 -10.69 -3.77
N TYR A 137 3.99 -10.47 -2.95
CA TYR A 137 4.45 -11.46 -1.99
C TYR A 137 3.51 -11.63 -0.79
N LEU A 138 2.85 -10.56 -0.34
CA LEU A 138 1.77 -10.64 0.65
C LEU A 138 0.51 -11.31 0.10
N SER A 139 0.46 -11.57 -1.22
CA SER A 139 -0.69 -12.18 -1.90
C SER A 139 -1.96 -11.36 -1.73
N ILE A 140 -1.83 -10.03 -1.75
CA ILE A 140 -2.95 -9.11 -1.64
C ILE A 140 -3.85 -9.27 -2.88
N PRO A 141 -5.19 -9.34 -2.72
CA PRO A 141 -6.12 -9.35 -3.84
C PRO A 141 -5.98 -8.10 -4.70
N GLN A 142 -6.06 -8.26 -6.02
CA GLN A 142 -6.11 -7.10 -6.92
C GLN A 142 -7.52 -6.52 -6.91
N ASN A 143 -7.78 -5.52 -6.07
CA ASN A 143 -9.01 -4.75 -6.13
C ASN A 143 -8.70 -3.30 -6.54
N SER A 144 -9.52 -2.74 -7.42
CA SER A 144 -9.49 -1.32 -7.80
C SER A 144 -10.23 -0.43 -6.79
N SER A 145 -10.55 -0.96 -5.60
CA SER A 145 -11.33 -0.26 -4.58
C SER A 145 -10.50 0.84 -3.90
N LYS A 146 -11.17 1.81 -3.30
CA LYS A 146 -10.56 2.85 -2.46
C LYS A 146 -10.12 2.32 -1.08
N GLU A 147 -10.21 1.01 -0.85
CA GLU A 147 -9.94 0.38 0.43
C GLU A 147 -8.43 0.32 0.70
N ALA A 148 -8.08 0.19 1.97
CA ALA A 148 -6.71 0.03 2.39
C ALA A 148 -6.14 -1.32 1.92
N ASP A 149 -4.85 -1.33 1.61
CA ASP A 149 -4.17 -2.43 0.91
C ASP A 149 -4.25 -3.79 1.64
N PHE A 150 -4.14 -3.81 2.98
CA PHE A 150 -4.11 -5.05 3.76
C PHE A 150 -5.12 -5.00 4.91
N MET A 151 -6.33 -5.54 4.70
CA MET A 151 -7.36 -5.73 5.76
C MET A 151 -7.66 -4.47 6.61
N GLY A 152 -7.55 -3.27 6.01
CA GLY A 152 -7.73 -1.99 6.71
C GLY A 152 -6.44 -1.19 6.96
N ILE A 153 -5.27 -1.76 6.67
CA ILE A 153 -3.95 -1.12 6.78
C ILE A 153 -3.46 -0.69 5.41
N GLU A 154 -3.19 0.61 5.23
CA GLU A 154 -2.55 1.13 4.01
C GLU A 154 -1.07 0.74 4.01
N LEU A 155 -0.55 0.27 2.87
CA LEU A 155 0.86 -0.10 2.73
C LEU A 155 1.62 0.96 1.93
N LYS A 156 2.81 1.32 2.43
CA LYS A 156 3.75 2.19 1.73
C LYS A 156 5.14 1.62 1.85
N THR A 157 5.86 1.56 0.74
CA THR A 157 7.27 1.14 0.74
C THR A 157 8.18 2.36 0.81
N LYS A 158 9.17 2.30 1.70
CA LYS A 158 10.21 3.32 1.89
C LYS A 158 11.52 2.82 1.30
N HIS A 159 12.03 3.55 0.32
CA HIS A 159 13.34 3.28 -0.28
C HIS A 159 14.12 4.59 -0.45
N GLY A 160 15.30 4.65 0.17
CA GLY A 160 16.18 5.82 0.14
C GLY A 160 15.64 7.03 0.93
N LYS A 161 16.40 8.13 0.94
CA LYS A 161 16.10 9.36 1.73
C LYS A 161 15.15 10.34 1.02
N SER A 162 14.13 9.84 0.33
CA SER A 162 13.23 10.69 -0.47
C SER A 162 11.99 11.14 0.31
N LEU A 163 11.31 12.17 -0.16
CA LEU A 163 10.03 12.60 0.40
C LEU A 163 8.94 11.54 0.13
N GLN A 164 8.12 11.25 1.14
CA GLN A 164 6.94 10.41 1.02
C GLN A 164 5.73 11.27 0.67
N THR A 165 5.03 10.93 -0.41
CA THR A 165 3.73 11.54 -0.73
C THR A 165 2.67 11.00 0.23
N LEU A 166 1.98 11.91 0.91
CA LEU A 166 0.82 11.62 1.74
C LEU A 166 -0.42 11.60 0.86
N PHE A 167 -0.78 12.74 0.26
CA PHE A 167 -2.00 12.86 -0.54
C PHE A 167 -1.83 13.89 -1.66
N SER A 168 -2.79 13.87 -2.60
CA SER A 168 -2.96 14.93 -3.59
C SER A 168 -4.25 15.67 -3.29
N ARG A 169 -4.21 17.01 -3.27
CA ARG A 169 -5.40 17.82 -2.98
C ARG A 169 -5.32 19.18 -3.65
N VAL A 170 -6.37 19.56 -4.38
CA VAL A 170 -6.50 20.92 -4.93
C VAL A 170 -6.71 21.95 -3.82
N PRO A 171 -6.27 23.21 -4.01
CA PRO A 171 -6.45 24.26 -3.00
C PRO A 171 -7.92 24.54 -2.72
N SER A 172 -8.20 24.99 -1.49
CA SER A 172 -9.50 25.54 -1.12
C SER A 172 -9.84 26.76 -1.96
N ARG A 173 -8.84 27.61 -2.25
CA ARG A 173 -9.02 28.81 -3.06
C ARG A 173 -7.75 29.21 -3.78
N TYR A 174 -7.88 29.62 -5.04
CA TYR A 174 -6.85 30.36 -5.76
C TYR A 174 -6.99 31.86 -5.46
N LEU A 175 -5.89 32.51 -5.03
CA LEU A 175 -5.89 33.91 -4.60
C LEU A 175 -5.36 34.85 -5.68
N ALA A 176 -4.35 34.40 -6.43
CA ALA A 176 -3.70 35.19 -7.48
C ALA A 176 -4.10 34.80 -8.91
N CYS A 177 -4.92 33.75 -9.04
CA CYS A 177 -5.35 33.12 -10.28
C CYS A 177 -6.81 32.68 -10.17
N LYS A 178 -7.49 32.51 -11.31
CA LYS A 178 -8.84 31.94 -11.41
C LYS A 178 -8.83 30.44 -11.18
N ASP A 179 -7.85 29.76 -11.76
CA ASP A 179 -7.71 28.31 -11.74
C ASP A 179 -6.25 27.89 -11.97
N LYS A 180 -6.02 26.58 -12.05
CA LYS A 180 -4.70 25.97 -12.28
C LYS A 180 -4.10 26.29 -13.66
N ASN A 181 -4.91 26.54 -14.69
CA ASN A 181 -4.39 26.84 -16.02
C ASN A 181 -3.78 28.24 -16.01
N GLN A 182 -4.51 29.22 -15.47
CA GLN A 182 -3.94 30.57 -15.30
C GLN A 182 -2.73 30.58 -14.36
N MET A 183 -2.69 29.67 -13.38
CA MET A 183 -1.52 29.48 -12.52
C MET A 183 -0.30 29.00 -13.31
N LEU A 184 -0.48 28.04 -14.22
CA LEU A 184 0.57 27.54 -15.12
C LEU A 184 1.05 28.64 -16.08
N ASP A 185 0.15 29.42 -16.64
CA ASP A 185 0.49 30.54 -17.53
C ASP A 185 1.30 31.61 -16.80
N LYS A 186 0.86 31.99 -15.59
CA LYS A 186 1.41 33.12 -14.83
C LYS A 186 2.70 32.78 -14.09
N PHE A 187 2.82 31.57 -13.57
CA PHE A 187 3.92 31.17 -12.70
C PHE A 187 4.77 30.02 -13.23
N GLY A 188 4.34 29.37 -14.32
CA GLY A 188 5.12 28.34 -14.98
C GLY A 188 6.30 28.90 -15.77
N TYR A 189 7.08 27.99 -16.33
CA TYR A 189 8.22 28.24 -17.18
C TYR A 189 8.16 27.30 -18.38
N PHE A 190 8.82 27.69 -19.47
CA PHE A 190 8.91 26.85 -20.65
C PHE A 190 10.06 25.82 -20.50
N ASP A 191 9.71 24.53 -20.42
CA ASP A 191 10.68 23.43 -20.42
C ASP A 191 11.13 23.17 -21.87
N LYS A 192 12.20 23.84 -22.30
CA LYS A 192 12.76 23.71 -23.66
C LYS A 192 13.09 22.27 -24.04
N LYS A 193 13.51 21.43 -23.09
CA LYS A 193 13.90 20.04 -23.36
C LYS A 193 12.69 19.16 -23.69
N ARG A 194 11.52 19.46 -23.14
CA ARG A 194 10.28 18.72 -23.37
C ARG A 194 9.28 19.46 -24.26
N GLU A 195 9.61 20.69 -24.64
CA GLU A 195 8.79 21.59 -25.46
C GLU A 195 7.37 21.72 -24.88
N ARG A 196 7.30 22.17 -23.63
CA ARG A 196 6.04 22.29 -22.89
C ARG A 196 6.09 23.43 -21.89
N GLN A 197 4.95 24.04 -21.61
CA GLN A 197 4.82 24.89 -20.43
C GLN A 197 4.74 24.00 -19.19
N ALA A 198 5.41 24.39 -18.12
CA ALA A 198 5.63 23.55 -16.96
C ALA A 198 5.60 24.37 -15.66
N LEU A 199 4.99 23.80 -14.62
CA LEU A 199 5.11 24.26 -13.24
C LEU A 199 5.39 23.02 -12.39
N TYR A 200 6.67 22.61 -12.40
CA TYR A 200 7.19 21.57 -11.52
C TYR A 200 8.09 22.21 -10.47
N THR A 201 7.66 22.15 -9.22
CA THR A 201 8.48 22.60 -8.10
C THR A 201 8.08 21.90 -6.82
N SER A 202 8.95 21.92 -5.82
CA SER A 202 8.77 21.34 -4.49
C SER A 202 9.30 22.33 -3.46
N PHE A 203 8.45 22.76 -2.53
CA PHE A 203 8.77 23.79 -1.55
C PHE A 203 8.14 23.49 -0.20
N ASN A 204 8.77 23.96 0.87
CA ASN A 204 8.29 23.91 2.24
C ASN A 204 8.10 25.34 2.79
N ASN A 205 8.33 25.58 4.08
CA ASN A 205 8.29 26.91 4.68
C ASN A 205 9.40 27.88 4.17
N THR A 206 10.37 27.37 3.41
CA THR A 206 11.46 28.14 2.82
C THR A 206 11.25 28.27 1.32
N SER A 207 11.63 29.42 0.75
CA SER A 207 11.47 29.68 -0.67
C SER A 207 12.30 28.71 -1.52
N ASP A 208 11.64 28.07 -2.49
CA ASP A 208 12.34 27.38 -3.57
C ASP A 208 12.98 28.35 -4.60
N SER A 209 13.58 27.77 -5.64
CA SER A 209 14.20 28.50 -6.75
C SER A 209 13.22 29.30 -7.62
N LEU A 210 11.93 28.95 -7.61
CA LEU A 210 10.87 29.70 -8.30
C LEU A 210 10.26 30.80 -7.41
N GLY A 211 10.61 30.84 -6.13
CA GLY A 211 10.15 31.81 -5.15
C GLY A 211 8.97 31.34 -4.30
N PHE A 212 8.56 30.08 -4.39
CA PHE A 212 7.40 29.55 -3.66
C PHE A 212 7.76 29.07 -2.26
N TYR A 213 6.87 29.32 -1.30
CA TYR A 213 6.97 28.81 0.07
C TYR A 213 5.61 28.69 0.75
N LEU A 214 5.53 27.85 1.77
CA LEU A 214 4.40 27.63 2.65
C LEU A 214 4.44 28.61 3.82
N SER A 215 3.28 29.16 4.17
CA SER A 215 3.07 29.89 5.42
C SER A 215 1.90 29.24 6.16
N ALA A 216 2.22 28.41 7.14
CA ALA A 216 1.24 27.75 7.99
C ALA A 216 0.73 28.72 9.07
N GLN A 217 -0.58 28.95 9.06
CA GLN A 217 -1.30 29.82 9.99
C GLN A 217 -2.11 28.95 10.97
N LYS A 218 -3.01 29.55 11.76
CA LYS A 218 -3.79 28.79 12.76
C LYS A 218 -4.76 27.80 12.11
N GLU A 219 -5.42 28.19 11.03
CA GLU A 219 -6.56 27.47 10.43
C GLU A 219 -6.40 27.20 8.92
N LYS A 220 -5.20 27.44 8.39
CA LYS A 220 -4.89 27.27 6.97
C LYS A 220 -3.41 27.28 6.68
N ILE A 221 -3.04 26.74 5.53
CA ILE A 221 -1.72 26.92 4.92
C ILE A 221 -1.86 27.79 3.66
N VAL A 222 -1.12 28.90 3.62
CA VAL A 222 -1.07 29.78 2.45
C VAL A 222 0.20 29.50 1.65
N VAL A 223 0.05 29.30 0.33
CA VAL A 223 1.20 29.26 -0.58
C VAL A 223 1.48 30.66 -1.07
N ASN A 224 2.72 31.08 -0.92
CA ASN A 224 3.20 32.38 -1.35
C ASN A 224 4.22 32.21 -2.47
N LYS A 225 4.33 33.20 -3.35
CA LYS A 225 5.46 33.37 -4.27
C LYS A 225 6.05 34.74 -4.02
N LYS A 226 7.25 34.80 -3.44
CA LYS A 226 7.85 36.06 -2.94
C LYS A 226 6.85 36.78 -1.99
N LYS A 227 6.31 37.93 -2.38
CA LYS A 227 5.35 38.72 -1.58
C LYS A 227 3.88 38.50 -1.96
N ILE A 228 3.60 37.63 -2.93
CA ILE A 228 2.25 37.42 -3.46
C ILE A 228 1.66 36.15 -2.84
N LYS A 229 0.46 36.24 -2.24
CA LYS A 229 -0.33 35.08 -1.83
C LYS A 229 -0.95 34.44 -3.07
N VAL A 230 -0.64 33.18 -3.33
CA VAL A 230 -1.01 32.51 -4.58
C VAL A 230 -2.28 31.68 -4.44
N LEU A 231 -2.35 30.85 -3.41
CA LEU A 231 -3.49 30.00 -3.09
C LEU A 231 -3.48 29.63 -1.59
N GLU A 232 -4.57 29.05 -1.10
CA GLU A 232 -4.69 28.61 0.29
C GLU A 232 -5.43 27.27 0.42
N TYR A 233 -5.11 26.56 1.51
CA TYR A 233 -5.76 25.34 1.97
C TYR A 233 -6.25 25.56 3.38
N ASP A 234 -7.55 25.43 3.60
CA ASP A 234 -8.13 25.42 4.94
C ASP A 234 -7.94 24.07 5.64
N ASP A 235 -8.11 24.09 6.95
CA ASP A 235 -8.02 22.92 7.82
C ASP A 235 -8.96 21.78 7.43
N GLY A 236 -10.17 22.08 6.93
CA GLY A 236 -11.14 21.06 6.55
C GLY A 236 -10.64 20.21 5.37
N VAL A 237 -10.17 20.87 4.31
CA VAL A 237 -9.63 20.20 3.13
C VAL A 237 -8.37 19.38 3.45
N LEU A 238 -7.53 19.86 4.36
CA LEU A 238 -6.33 19.15 4.81
C LEU A 238 -6.68 17.96 5.71
N ALA A 239 -7.60 18.13 6.67
CA ALA A 239 -8.06 17.08 7.57
C ALA A 239 -8.71 15.94 6.80
N ASP A 240 -9.64 16.25 5.88
CA ASP A 240 -10.31 15.25 5.04
C ASP A 240 -9.29 14.44 4.22
N ALA A 241 -8.27 15.11 3.68
CA ALA A 241 -7.25 14.45 2.90
C ALA A 241 -6.38 13.50 3.76
N LEU A 242 -5.98 13.94 4.96
CA LEU A 242 -5.21 13.11 5.91
C LEU A 242 -6.02 11.89 6.39
N LEU A 243 -7.29 12.07 6.75
CA LEU A 243 -8.12 11.02 7.33
C LEU A 243 -8.61 9.98 6.31
N SER A 244 -8.72 10.34 5.03
CA SER A 244 -9.32 9.46 4.00
C SER A 244 -8.57 8.15 3.71
N LYS A 245 -7.24 8.13 3.81
CA LYS A 245 -6.40 6.96 3.47
C LYS A 245 -5.33 6.61 4.50
N HIS A 246 -5.01 7.53 5.41
CA HIS A 246 -3.87 7.40 6.31
C HIS A 246 -4.27 7.16 7.74
N ASN A 247 -5.51 6.73 8.02
CA ASN A 247 -5.92 6.48 9.40
C ASN A 247 -5.07 5.38 10.08
N GLU A 248 -4.68 4.37 9.29
CA GLU A 248 -3.82 3.28 9.71
C GLU A 248 -2.88 2.92 8.54
N THR A 249 -1.58 3.06 8.75
CA THR A 249 -0.58 2.93 7.67
C THR A 249 0.66 2.22 8.15
N ALA A 250 1.13 1.25 7.37
CA ALA A 250 2.40 0.58 7.57
C ALA A 250 3.42 1.03 6.52
N TYR A 251 4.46 1.71 6.98
CA TYR A 251 5.60 2.10 6.17
C TYR A 251 6.70 1.04 6.26
N VAL A 252 6.87 0.25 5.20
CA VAL A 252 7.80 -0.87 5.13
C VAL A 252 9.10 -0.43 4.47
N SER A 253 10.23 -0.57 5.17
CA SER A 253 11.56 -0.29 4.60
C SER A 253 11.97 -1.36 3.60
N VAL A 254 12.75 -0.96 2.59
CA VAL A 254 13.20 -1.86 1.53
C VAL A 254 14.71 -1.77 1.35
N SER A 255 15.41 -2.86 1.64
CA SER A 255 16.79 -3.05 1.19
C SER A 255 16.83 -3.69 -0.20
N THR A 256 17.89 -3.40 -0.96
CA THR A 256 18.06 -3.92 -2.31
C THR A 256 19.43 -4.52 -2.53
N GLN A 257 19.50 -5.59 -3.33
CA GLN A 257 20.77 -6.19 -3.74
C GLN A 257 20.69 -6.76 -5.16
N ARG A 258 21.84 -7.10 -5.74
CA ARG A 258 21.90 -7.88 -6.98
C ARG A 258 21.84 -9.37 -6.64
N LEU A 259 20.87 -10.08 -7.21
CA LEU A 259 20.74 -11.54 -7.06
C LEU A 259 21.76 -12.25 -7.96
N LYS A 260 22.05 -13.52 -7.64
CA LYS A 260 22.98 -14.39 -8.41
C LYS A 260 22.65 -14.47 -9.90
N ASN A 261 21.36 -14.38 -10.26
CA ASN A 261 20.88 -14.40 -11.65
C ASN A 261 20.95 -13.03 -12.36
N GLY A 262 21.61 -12.04 -11.75
CA GLY A 262 21.71 -10.70 -12.30
C GLY A 262 20.40 -9.90 -12.26
N LYS A 263 19.37 -10.31 -11.51
CA LYS A 263 18.17 -9.50 -11.28
C LYS A 263 18.29 -8.69 -9.98
N THR A 264 17.52 -7.61 -9.86
CA THR A 264 17.42 -6.88 -8.60
C THR A 264 16.55 -7.65 -7.62
N GLY A 265 17.06 -7.84 -6.41
CA GLY A 265 16.33 -8.37 -5.27
C GLY A 265 15.95 -7.25 -4.31
N CYS A 266 14.87 -7.47 -3.57
CA CYS A 266 14.43 -6.62 -2.47
C CYS A 266 14.15 -7.46 -1.22
N ARG A 267 14.43 -6.89 -0.06
CA ARG A 267 14.06 -7.45 1.25
C ARG A 267 13.35 -6.38 2.07
N PHE A 268 12.42 -6.81 2.91
CA PHE A 268 11.66 -5.95 3.81
C PHE A 268 12.24 -6.09 5.21
N ASP A 269 12.84 -5.04 5.76
CA ASP A 269 13.63 -5.15 7.00
C ASP A 269 12.90 -4.60 8.23
N GLN A 270 12.16 -3.51 8.08
CA GLN A 270 11.47 -2.86 9.18
C GLN A 270 10.10 -2.35 8.73
N LEU A 271 9.19 -2.25 9.69
CA LEU A 271 7.86 -1.68 9.51
C LEU A 271 7.65 -0.58 10.56
N LEU A 272 7.35 0.64 10.11
CA LEU A 272 6.84 1.70 10.98
C LEU A 272 5.30 1.71 10.84
N TYR A 273 4.62 1.25 11.87
CA TYR A 273 3.17 1.24 11.97
C TYR A 273 2.68 2.55 12.58
N CYS A 274 1.78 3.23 11.89
CA CYS A 274 1.30 4.56 12.24
C CYS A 274 -0.23 4.57 12.33
N LYS A 275 -0.78 5.23 13.36
CA LYS A 275 -2.23 5.36 13.57
C LYS A 275 -2.63 6.78 13.91
N THR A 276 -3.80 7.18 13.40
CA THR A 276 -4.47 8.44 13.70
C THR A 276 -3.61 9.66 13.35
N PRO A 277 -3.56 10.06 12.06
CA PRO A 277 -2.86 11.26 11.64
C PRO A 277 -3.52 12.48 12.27
N SER A 278 -2.72 13.48 12.64
CA SER A 278 -3.21 14.68 13.32
C SER A 278 -2.97 15.90 12.45
N LEU A 279 -4.04 16.64 12.18
CA LEU A 279 -3.96 17.94 11.51
C LEU A 279 -3.05 18.91 12.30
N PHE A 280 -3.16 18.95 13.64
CA PHE A 280 -2.34 19.84 14.45
C PHE A 280 -0.84 19.52 14.33
N ARG A 281 -0.48 18.22 14.31
CA ARG A 281 0.90 17.78 14.07
C ARG A 281 1.35 18.14 12.67
N PHE A 282 0.51 17.94 11.65
CA PHE A 282 0.79 18.36 10.28
C PHE A 282 1.05 19.86 10.17
N MET A 283 0.25 20.69 10.83
CA MET A 283 0.42 22.15 10.85
C MET A 283 1.72 22.57 11.56
N HIS A 284 2.12 21.88 12.62
CA HIS A 284 3.40 22.10 13.28
C HIS A 284 4.57 21.72 12.37
N MET A 285 4.54 20.52 11.79
CA MET A 285 5.53 20.07 10.82
C MET A 285 5.67 21.04 9.64
N ALA A 286 4.57 21.63 9.16
CA ALA A 286 4.60 22.62 8.09
C ALA A 286 5.30 23.92 8.52
N LYS A 287 5.14 24.35 9.77
CA LYS A 287 5.88 25.51 10.33
C LYS A 287 7.37 25.20 10.45
N ASP A 288 7.73 23.98 10.78
CA ASP A 288 9.12 23.53 10.97
C ASP A 288 9.83 23.22 9.64
N GLY A 289 9.11 23.22 8.51
CA GLY A 289 9.66 22.94 7.19
C GLY A 289 9.69 21.45 6.82
N ASN A 290 9.03 20.60 7.60
CA ASN A 290 8.90 19.16 7.38
C ASN A 290 7.67 18.76 6.54
N VAL A 291 6.95 19.73 5.98
CA VAL A 291 5.90 19.50 4.98
C VAL A 291 6.28 20.21 3.70
N TYR A 292 6.19 19.47 2.60
CA TYR A 292 6.45 19.93 1.25
C TYR A 292 5.17 19.88 0.43
N LEU A 293 5.05 20.82 -0.49
CA LEU A 293 4.03 20.83 -1.53
C LEU A 293 4.71 20.80 -2.90
N ASP A 294 4.39 19.79 -3.69
CA ASP A 294 4.83 19.72 -5.07
C ASP A 294 3.72 20.23 -6.00
N PHE A 295 4.09 21.16 -6.88
CA PHE A 295 3.30 21.45 -8.07
C PHE A 295 3.76 20.54 -9.20
N THR A 296 2.82 19.92 -9.91
CA THR A 296 3.13 18.95 -10.97
C THR A 296 2.27 19.17 -12.22
N LEU A 297 2.26 20.41 -12.71
CA LEU A 297 1.46 20.85 -13.84
C LEU A 297 2.29 20.99 -15.12
N SER A 298 1.72 20.64 -16.27
CA SER A 298 2.29 20.99 -17.56
C SER A 298 1.25 21.05 -18.66
N GLU A 299 1.57 21.75 -19.74
CA GLU A 299 0.78 21.82 -20.95
C GLU A 299 1.67 21.68 -22.18
N LYS A 300 1.26 20.81 -23.11
CA LYS A 300 1.85 20.70 -24.44
C LYS A 300 0.73 20.68 -25.48
N GLU A 301 0.77 21.61 -26.44
CA GLU A 301 -0.18 21.68 -27.55
C GLU A 301 -1.66 21.69 -27.08
N GLY A 302 -1.99 22.50 -26.07
CA GLY A 302 -3.34 22.58 -25.51
C GLY A 302 -3.76 21.40 -24.61
N ARG A 303 -2.91 20.37 -24.46
CA ARG A 303 -3.16 19.25 -23.55
C ARG A 303 -2.50 19.46 -22.20
N VAL A 304 -3.32 19.74 -21.19
CA VAL A 304 -2.88 19.87 -19.80
C VAL A 304 -2.70 18.50 -19.16
N LYS A 305 -1.50 18.23 -18.63
CA LYS A 305 -1.21 17.12 -17.71
C LYS A 305 -1.10 17.67 -16.30
N ASP A 306 -2.00 17.21 -15.46
CA ASP A 306 -2.08 17.55 -14.05
C ASP A 306 -1.84 16.28 -13.23
N HIS A 307 -0.65 16.18 -12.62
CA HIS A 307 -0.34 15.09 -11.70
C HIS A 307 -0.72 15.45 -10.25
N GLY A 308 -1.33 16.61 -10.04
CA GLY A 308 -1.88 17.08 -8.78
C GLY A 308 -0.98 18.04 -8.01
N PHE A 309 -1.47 18.39 -6.83
CA PHE A 309 -0.78 19.16 -5.81
C PHE A 309 -0.42 18.19 -4.69
N LEU A 310 0.83 17.72 -4.69
CA LEU A 310 1.23 16.59 -3.86
C LEU A 310 1.77 17.08 -2.53
N TRP A 311 1.12 16.70 -1.45
CA TRP A 311 1.57 16.96 -0.09
C TRP A 311 2.50 15.85 0.35
N ARG A 312 3.71 16.21 0.75
CA ARG A 312 4.80 15.26 1.02
C ARG A 312 5.53 15.61 2.30
N VAL A 313 6.13 14.60 2.93
CA VAL A 313 6.93 14.77 4.15
C VAL A 313 8.24 13.99 4.03
N PRO A 314 9.32 14.40 4.71
CA PRO A 314 10.51 13.58 4.88
C PRO A 314 10.14 12.20 5.48
N GLN A 315 10.76 11.14 4.97
CA GLN A 315 10.45 9.76 5.37
C GLN A 315 10.81 9.46 6.84
N ASP A 316 11.80 10.17 7.38
CA ASP A 316 12.24 10.13 8.77
C ASP A 316 11.31 10.91 9.70
N ALA A 317 10.75 12.03 9.24
CA ALA A 317 9.78 12.83 9.99
C ALA A 317 8.33 12.31 9.93
N ILE A 318 8.06 11.27 9.13
CA ILE A 318 6.66 10.83 8.90
C ILE A 318 5.96 10.35 10.17
N GLY A 319 6.71 9.84 11.16
CA GLY A 319 6.14 9.41 12.43
C GLY A 319 5.52 10.57 13.21
N ASP A 320 6.05 11.78 13.04
CA ASP A 320 5.62 12.97 13.78
C ASP A 320 4.20 13.40 13.42
N LEU A 321 3.69 12.99 12.25
CA LEU A 321 2.33 13.23 11.80
C LEU A 321 1.27 12.50 12.65
N TYR A 322 1.64 11.38 13.27
CA TYR A 322 0.70 10.44 13.88
C TYR A 322 0.67 10.55 15.40
N LEU A 323 -0.48 10.22 16.00
CA LEU A 323 -0.61 10.16 17.46
C LEU A 323 0.04 8.90 18.05
N SER A 324 0.04 7.79 17.29
CA SER A 324 0.64 6.53 17.70
C SER A 324 1.55 6.01 16.60
N THR A 325 2.77 5.64 16.98
CA THR A 325 3.74 5.00 16.09
C THR A 325 4.39 3.81 16.79
N GLN A 326 4.70 2.77 16.03
CA GLN A 326 5.42 1.60 16.50
C GLN A 326 6.41 1.17 15.42
N LEU A 327 7.70 1.19 15.74
CA LEU A 327 8.73 0.62 14.89
C LEU A 327 8.87 -0.87 15.22
N ILE A 328 8.75 -1.72 14.21
CA ILE A 328 8.79 -3.17 14.30
C ILE A 328 9.92 -3.66 13.41
N ASP A 329 10.81 -4.45 14.00
CA ASP A 329 11.86 -5.14 13.25
C ASP A 329 11.36 -6.49 12.71
N LEU A 330 11.76 -6.82 11.48
CA LEU A 330 11.29 -7.99 10.75
C LEU A 330 12.32 -9.12 10.70
N HIS A 331 13.50 -8.95 11.33
CA HIS A 331 14.49 -10.02 11.47
C HIS A 331 14.03 -11.20 12.35
#